data_AF-A0A6H9L771-F1
#
_entry.id   AF-A0A6H9L771-F1
#
_cell.length_a   1.000
_cell.length_b   1.000
_cell.length_c   1.000
_cell.angle_alpha   90.00
_cell.angle_beta   90.00
_cell.angle_gamma   90.00
#
_symmetry.space_group_name_H-M   'P 1'
#
loop_
_entity.id
_entity.type
_entity.pdbx_description
1 polymer ?
#
loop_
_entity_poly.entity_id
_entity_poly.type
_entity_poly.pdbx_seq_one_letter_code
_entity_poly.pdbx_strand_id
1 'polypeptide(L)'
;MAGRLKKHFQEKTMSNDNKNFLSILGGVALVADLVTLGQFIVSGRILNFWNVQWIIGIVFVVGLLVVGFGLLSMAKAKELSSKIEPVLGGIFGLLTMSIYLYFGYFQVFEGNGISSYLGYLFLFIIFSLITLTCFLDVPTRKIKYPLYINYTSYGFAVCNLIFIFFLIYKYIFSSSVFTIFSLFGELTILVLGAVFFLFFFNLNSKNSEA
;
A
#
# COMPACT_ATOMS: atom_id res chain seq x y z
N MET A 1 -17.07 -31.28 32.48
CA MET A 1 -17.90 -30.04 32.40
C MET A 1 -17.21 -28.78 32.96
N ALA A 2 -16.37 -28.87 34.00
CA ALA A 2 -15.67 -27.70 34.58
C ALA A 2 -14.70 -26.96 33.63
N GLY A 3 -14.17 -27.61 32.61
CA GLY A 3 -13.25 -27.00 31.64
C GLY A 3 -13.89 -26.03 30.63
N ARG A 4 -15.19 -26.20 30.30
CA ARG A 4 -15.92 -25.29 29.39
C ARG A 4 -16.32 -23.98 30.08
N LEU A 5 -16.59 -24.02 31.38
CA LEU A 5 -16.88 -22.82 32.19
C LEU A 5 -15.64 -21.94 32.38
N LYS A 6 -14.45 -22.54 32.53
CA LYS A 6 -13.18 -21.79 32.64
C LYS A 6 -12.81 -21.04 31.36
N LYS A 7 -13.04 -21.63 30.19
CA LYS A 7 -12.83 -20.96 28.89
C LYS A 7 -13.76 -19.77 28.69
N HIS A 8 -15.03 -19.88 29.10
CA HIS A 8 -15.98 -18.78 29.07
C HIS A 8 -15.70 -17.67 30.11
N PHE A 9 -15.02 -17.99 31.21
CA PHE A 9 -14.64 -17.00 32.22
C PHE A 9 -13.34 -16.26 31.89
N GLN A 10 -12.36 -16.91 31.23
CA GLN A 10 -11.14 -16.23 30.76
C GLN A 10 -11.40 -15.32 29.54
N GLU A 11 -12.45 -15.57 28.76
CA GLU A 11 -12.84 -14.70 27.65
C GLU A 11 -13.57 -13.41 28.08
N LYS A 12 -13.93 -13.28 29.38
CA LYS A 12 -14.85 -12.26 29.89
C LYS A 12 -14.21 -11.11 30.69
N THR A 13 -12.89 -10.97 30.75
CA THR A 13 -12.29 -9.88 31.56
C THR A 13 -11.08 -9.21 30.91
N MET A 14 -11.22 -8.76 29.67
CA MET A 14 -10.61 -7.45 29.37
C MET A 14 -11.62 -6.41 29.85
N SER A 15 -11.29 -5.68 30.93
CA SER A 15 -12.06 -4.51 31.36
C SER A 15 -12.33 -3.63 30.13
N ASN A 16 -13.50 -2.99 30.09
CA ASN A 16 -13.83 -2.04 29.03
C ASN A 16 -12.76 -0.95 28.90
N ASP A 17 -12.11 -0.60 30.03
CA ASP A 17 -11.01 0.35 30.10
C ASP A 17 -9.76 -0.15 29.34
N ASN A 18 -9.44 -1.45 29.43
CA ASN A 18 -8.30 -2.02 28.71
C ASN A 18 -8.54 -2.05 27.20
N LYS A 19 -9.78 -2.28 26.76
CA LYS A 19 -10.14 -2.23 25.33
C LYS A 19 -10.05 -0.81 24.79
N ASN A 20 -10.58 0.16 25.53
CA ASN A 20 -10.50 1.57 25.18
C ASN A 20 -9.05 2.05 25.11
N PHE A 21 -8.24 1.68 26.11
CA PHE A 21 -6.81 2.01 26.14
C PHE A 21 -6.05 1.45 24.93
N LEU A 22 -6.23 0.16 24.61
CA LEU A 22 -5.59 -0.45 23.44
C LEU A 22 -6.06 0.17 22.12
N SER A 23 -7.35 0.50 22.02
CA SER A 23 -7.90 1.17 20.84
C SER A 23 -7.29 2.55 20.63
N ILE A 24 -7.10 3.32 21.71
CA ILE A 24 -6.44 4.64 21.66
C ILE A 24 -4.98 4.46 21.27
N LEU A 25 -4.26 3.52 21.88
CA LEU A 25 -2.85 3.24 21.58
C LEU A 25 -2.66 2.86 20.11
N GLY A 26 -3.53 1.98 19.58
CA GLY A 26 -3.53 1.60 18.17
C GLY A 26 -3.80 2.78 17.25
N GLY A 27 -4.79 3.63 17.58
CA GLY A 27 -5.06 4.86 16.84
C GLY A 27 -3.87 5.82 16.84
N VAL A 28 -3.21 6.02 17.99
CA VAL A 28 -2.01 6.86 18.10
C VAL A 28 -0.87 6.30 17.25
N ALA A 29 -0.66 4.99 17.24
CA ALA A 29 0.36 4.36 16.41
C ALA A 29 0.12 4.60 14.91
N LEU A 30 -1.13 4.49 14.44
CA LEU A 30 -1.50 4.76 13.04
C LEU A 30 -1.38 6.25 12.67
N VAL A 31 -1.69 7.16 13.59
CA VAL A 31 -1.46 8.61 13.37
C VAL A 31 0.04 8.91 13.32
N ALA A 32 0.83 8.30 14.21
CA ALA A 32 2.28 8.44 14.19
C ALA A 32 2.89 7.89 12.88
N ASP A 33 2.31 6.84 12.32
CA ASP A 33 2.70 6.30 11.02
C ASP A 33 2.48 7.33 9.89
N LEU A 34 1.30 7.95 9.83
CA LEU A 34 1.01 9.03 8.87
C LEU A 34 1.94 10.23 9.01
N VAL A 35 2.27 10.63 10.25
CA VAL A 35 3.23 11.71 10.51
C VAL A 35 4.63 11.31 10.04
N THR A 36 5.07 10.09 10.33
CA THR A 36 6.37 9.56 9.90
C THR A 36 6.47 9.56 8.39
N LEU A 37 5.42 9.10 7.71
CA LEU A 37 5.34 9.11 6.25
C LEU A 37 5.37 10.53 5.68
N GLY A 38 4.61 11.47 6.27
CA GLY A 38 4.64 12.88 5.89
C GLY A 38 6.04 13.49 6.04
N GLN A 39 6.71 13.24 7.16
CA GLN A 39 8.10 13.69 7.39
C GLN A 39 9.07 13.04 6.41
N PHE A 40 8.88 11.76 6.08
CA PHE A 40 9.71 11.03 5.13
C PHE A 40 9.61 11.60 3.70
N ILE A 41 8.42 12.05 3.32
CA ILE A 41 8.17 12.76 2.05
C ILE A 41 8.77 14.17 2.08
N VAL A 42 8.45 14.98 3.09
CA VAL A 42 8.88 16.39 3.19
C VAL A 42 10.40 16.52 3.27
N SER A 43 11.07 15.59 3.94
CA SER A 43 12.53 15.56 4.03
C SER A 43 13.23 15.12 2.73
N GLY A 44 12.47 14.76 1.69
CA GLY A 44 13.02 14.22 0.44
C GLY A 44 13.75 12.90 0.62
N ARG A 45 13.62 12.25 1.78
CA ARG A 45 14.31 10.99 2.06
C ARG A 45 13.77 9.86 1.19
N ILE A 46 12.50 9.92 0.80
CA ILE A 46 11.89 8.95 -0.13
C ILE A 46 12.62 8.85 -1.47
N LEU A 47 13.32 9.91 -1.89
CA LEU A 47 14.11 9.97 -3.13
C LEU A 47 15.59 9.57 -2.93
N ASN A 48 16.06 9.48 -1.69
CA ASN A 48 17.44 9.14 -1.34
C ASN A 48 17.58 7.64 -1.04
N PHE A 49 17.44 6.83 -2.10
CA PHE A 49 17.42 5.37 -2.03
C PHE A 49 18.68 4.79 -1.37
N TRP A 50 18.50 3.65 -0.69
CA TRP A 50 19.58 2.85 -0.08
C TRP A 50 20.38 3.51 1.05
N ASN A 51 20.09 4.76 1.40
CA ASN A 51 20.64 5.32 2.62
C ASN A 51 20.07 4.57 3.84
N VAL A 52 20.89 4.36 4.87
CA VAL A 52 20.48 3.78 6.16
C VAL A 52 19.22 4.47 6.71
N GLN A 53 19.12 5.79 6.58
CA GLN A 53 17.95 6.56 7.02
C GLN A 53 16.68 6.19 6.24
N TRP A 54 16.80 5.84 4.96
CA TRP A 54 15.67 5.41 4.14
C TRP A 54 15.17 4.03 4.58
N ILE A 55 16.09 3.09 4.81
CA ILE A 55 15.75 1.73 5.26
C ILE A 55 15.05 1.80 6.62
N ILE A 56 15.62 2.57 7.55
CA ILE A 56 15.05 2.79 8.87
C ILE A 56 13.65 3.39 8.76
N GLY A 57 13.45 4.39 7.89
CA GLY A 57 12.13 5.01 7.65
C GLY A 57 11.07 4.00 7.20
N ILE A 58 11.40 3.13 6.25
CA ILE A 58 10.51 2.06 5.78
C ILE A 58 10.18 1.08 6.91
N VAL A 59 11.19 0.67 7.69
CA VAL A 59 10.99 -0.22 8.84
C VAL A 59 10.08 0.41 9.89
N PHE A 60 10.23 1.71 10.17
CA PHE A 60 9.35 2.42 11.08
C PHE A 60 7.91 2.46 10.58
N VAL A 61 7.70 2.78 9.31
CA VAL A 61 6.35 2.84 8.72
C VAL A 61 5.66 1.47 8.82
N VAL A 62 6.32 0.42 8.33
CA VAL A 62 5.79 -0.94 8.38
C VAL A 62 5.57 -1.39 9.83
N GLY A 63 6.53 -1.11 10.71
CA GLY A 63 6.47 -1.50 12.12
C GLY A 63 5.33 -0.83 12.87
N LEU A 64 5.14 0.48 12.72
CA LEU A 64 4.05 1.23 13.35
C LEU A 64 2.69 0.77 12.85
N LEU A 65 2.58 0.47 11.55
CA LEU A 65 1.37 -0.05 10.95
C LEU A 65 1.00 -1.44 11.51
N VAL A 66 1.96 -2.36 11.60
CA VAL A 66 1.75 -3.69 12.19
C VAL A 66 1.38 -3.58 13.67
N VAL A 67 2.05 -2.71 14.43
CA VAL A 67 1.74 -2.47 15.85
C VAL A 67 0.35 -1.86 16.00
N GLY A 68 0.01 -0.87 15.18
CA GLY A 68 -1.29 -0.20 15.20
C GLY A 68 -2.45 -1.16 14.95
N PHE A 69 -2.38 -1.93 13.86
CA PHE A 69 -3.40 -2.95 13.57
C PHE A 69 -3.42 -4.09 14.58
N GLY A 70 -2.25 -4.52 15.09
CA GLY A 70 -2.16 -5.51 16.16
C GLY A 70 -2.91 -5.07 17.42
N LEU A 71 -2.73 -3.82 17.84
CA LEU A 71 -3.41 -3.23 19.00
C LEU A 71 -4.92 -3.10 18.79
N LEU A 72 -5.36 -2.66 17.60
CA LEU A 72 -6.78 -2.56 17.25
C LEU A 72 -7.47 -3.93 17.21
N SER A 73 -6.78 -4.94 16.67
CA SER A 73 -7.25 -6.32 16.64
C SER A 73 -7.41 -6.89 18.05
N MET A 74 -6.42 -6.68 18.92
CA MET A 74 -6.48 -7.08 20.34
C MET A 74 -7.59 -6.36 21.11
N ALA A 75 -7.85 -5.08 20.81
CA ALA A 75 -8.94 -4.31 21.42
C ALA A 75 -10.34 -4.83 21.03
N LYS A 76 -10.45 -5.73 20.04
CA LYS A 76 -11.70 -6.12 19.39
C LYS A 76 -12.47 -4.90 18.86
N ALA A 77 -11.78 -3.81 18.53
CA ALA A 77 -12.34 -2.54 18.07
C ALA A 77 -12.73 -2.62 16.59
N LYS A 78 -13.51 -3.64 16.23
CA LYS A 78 -13.84 -3.99 14.84
C LYS A 78 -14.50 -2.85 14.07
N GLU A 79 -15.33 -2.06 14.76
CA GLU A 79 -15.99 -0.92 14.12
C GLU A 79 -15.00 0.19 13.74
N LEU A 80 -14.01 0.47 14.59
CA LEU A 80 -12.99 1.48 14.33
C LEU A 80 -12.01 1.01 13.25
N SER A 81 -11.54 -0.24 13.34
CA SER A 81 -10.72 -0.89 12.31
C SER A 81 -11.37 -0.79 10.93
N SER A 82 -12.65 -1.14 10.83
CA SER A 82 -13.40 -1.15 9.57
C SER A 82 -13.58 0.22 8.90
N LYS A 83 -13.32 1.31 9.63
CA LYS A 83 -13.36 2.68 9.10
C LYS A 83 -11.96 3.19 8.75
N ILE A 84 -10.95 2.85 9.56
CA ILE A 84 -9.59 3.36 9.40
C ILE A 84 -8.79 2.57 8.36
N GLU A 85 -8.90 1.25 8.35
CA GLU A 85 -8.16 0.37 7.43
C GLU A 85 -8.40 0.72 5.94
N PRO A 86 -9.65 0.91 5.46
CA PRO A 86 -9.87 1.29 4.05
C PRO A 86 -9.30 2.67 3.70
N VAL A 87 -9.34 3.61 4.64
CA VAL A 87 -8.81 4.97 4.44
C VAL A 87 -7.29 4.93 4.33
N LEU A 88 -6.63 4.21 5.23
CA LEU A 88 -5.18 3.97 5.15
C LEU A 88 -4.83 3.22 3.86
N GLY A 89 -5.57 2.18 3.50
CA GLY A 89 -5.41 1.46 2.24
C GLY A 89 -5.53 2.38 1.02
N GLY A 90 -6.48 3.32 1.02
CA GLY A 90 -6.60 4.34 -0.02
C GLY A 90 -5.40 5.30 -0.08
N ILE A 91 -4.91 5.77 1.07
CA ILE A 91 -3.71 6.63 1.15
C ILE A 91 -2.49 5.90 0.61
N PHE A 92 -2.24 4.67 1.07
CA PHE A 92 -1.13 3.84 0.58
C PHE A 92 -1.31 3.46 -0.90
N GLY A 93 -2.54 3.29 -1.37
CA GLY A 93 -2.85 3.08 -2.80
C GLY A 93 -2.45 4.28 -3.65
N LEU A 94 -2.80 5.50 -3.23
CA LEU A 94 -2.39 6.74 -3.90
C LEU A 94 -0.87 6.92 -3.91
N LEU A 95 -0.19 6.61 -2.80
CA LEU A 95 1.27 6.64 -2.73
C LEU A 95 1.91 5.61 -3.66
N THR A 96 1.33 4.41 -3.74
CA THR A 96 1.77 3.35 -4.66
C THR A 96 1.66 3.82 -6.11
N MET A 97 0.54 4.43 -6.50
CA MET A 97 0.36 5.00 -7.85
C MET A 97 1.32 6.15 -8.13
N SER A 98 1.55 7.02 -7.16
CA SER A 98 2.48 8.15 -7.30
C SER A 98 3.91 7.65 -7.52
N ILE A 99 4.35 6.65 -6.76
CA ILE A 99 5.65 6.01 -6.92
C ILE A 99 5.73 5.26 -8.24
N TYR A 100 4.67 4.57 -8.65
CA TYR A 100 4.60 3.90 -9.94
C TYR A 100 4.77 4.88 -11.10
N LEU A 101 4.03 5.99 -11.09
CA LEU A 101 4.14 7.08 -12.09
C LEU A 101 5.53 7.70 -12.11
N TYR A 102 6.08 8.01 -10.93
CA TYR A 102 7.42 8.59 -10.81
C TYR A 102 8.50 7.62 -11.30
N PHE A 103 8.41 6.35 -10.91
CA PHE A 103 9.33 5.30 -11.32
C PHE A 103 9.36 5.15 -12.84
N GLY A 104 8.20 5.07 -13.49
CA GLY A 104 8.17 4.96 -14.95
C GLY A 104 8.54 6.24 -15.68
N TYR A 105 8.28 7.43 -15.12
CA TYR A 105 8.79 8.67 -15.71
C TYR A 105 10.31 8.64 -15.79
N PHE A 106 10.98 8.33 -14.68
CA PHE A 106 12.45 8.23 -14.64
C PHE A 106 12.98 7.11 -15.55
N GLN A 107 12.28 5.96 -15.59
CA GLN A 107 12.68 4.86 -16.45
C GLN A 107 12.58 5.21 -17.94
N VAL A 108 11.54 5.95 -18.34
CA VAL A 108 11.30 6.33 -19.73
C VAL A 108 12.25 7.46 -20.15
N PHE A 109 12.41 8.51 -19.35
CA PHE A 109 13.09 9.74 -19.81
C PHE A 109 14.55 9.86 -19.37
N GLU A 110 14.88 9.45 -18.14
CA GLU A 110 16.22 9.67 -17.58
C GLU A 110 17.11 8.42 -17.66
N GLY A 111 16.50 7.23 -17.70
CA GLY A 111 17.21 5.96 -17.70
C GLY A 111 17.79 5.69 -16.31
N ASN A 112 17.08 4.89 -15.52
CA ASN A 112 17.53 4.60 -14.16
C ASN A 112 18.77 3.71 -14.12
N GLY A 113 19.75 4.10 -13.30
CA GLY A 113 20.76 3.16 -12.82
C GLY A 113 20.11 2.00 -12.06
N ILE A 114 20.73 0.82 -12.09
CA ILE A 114 20.22 -0.41 -11.47
C ILE A 114 19.84 -0.20 -10.00
N SER A 115 20.62 0.58 -9.25
CA SER A 115 20.35 0.87 -7.83
C SER A 115 19.02 1.62 -7.63
N SER A 116 18.79 2.68 -8.40
CA SER A 116 17.54 3.46 -8.35
C SER A 116 16.36 2.62 -8.81
N TYR A 117 16.52 1.84 -9.88
CA TYR A 117 15.50 0.92 -10.37
C TYR A 117 15.02 -0.05 -9.28
N LEU A 118 15.95 -0.73 -8.61
CA LEU A 118 15.64 -1.64 -7.51
C LEU A 118 15.00 -0.92 -6.31
N GLY A 119 15.44 0.31 -6.01
CA GLY A 119 14.86 1.14 -4.96
C GLY A 119 13.39 1.47 -5.20
N TYR A 120 13.04 1.94 -6.40
CA TYR A 120 11.64 2.22 -6.76
C TYR A 120 10.78 0.96 -6.77
N LEU A 121 11.30 -0.14 -7.33
CA LEU A 121 10.60 -1.42 -7.37
C LEU A 121 10.28 -1.92 -5.96
N PHE A 122 11.23 -1.78 -5.03
CA PHE A 122 11.04 -2.18 -3.63
C PHE A 122 9.98 -1.34 -2.92
N LEU A 123 9.99 -0.01 -3.07
CA LEU A 123 8.92 0.85 -2.52
C LEU A 123 7.56 0.49 -3.08
N PHE A 124 7.50 0.29 -4.40
CA PHE A 124 6.29 -0.08 -5.09
C PHE A 124 5.70 -1.37 -4.49
N ILE A 125 6.54 -2.40 -4.29
CA ILE A 125 6.12 -3.66 -3.68
C ILE A 125 5.63 -3.44 -2.24
N ILE A 126 6.38 -2.71 -1.41
CA ILE A 126 6.01 -2.49 0.00
C ILE A 126 4.68 -1.77 0.12
N PHE A 127 4.51 -0.63 -0.55
CA PHE A 127 3.25 0.12 -0.45
C PHE A 127 2.09 -0.62 -1.10
N SER A 128 2.34 -1.42 -2.15
CA SER A 128 1.35 -2.33 -2.71
C SER A 128 0.88 -3.38 -1.70
N LEU A 129 1.81 -4.00 -0.96
CA LEU A 129 1.50 -4.98 0.06
C LEU A 129 0.74 -4.36 1.24
N ILE A 130 1.12 -3.15 1.65
CA ILE A 130 0.40 -2.41 2.69
C ILE A 130 -1.03 -2.09 2.23
N THR A 131 -1.17 -1.57 1.00
CA THR A 131 -2.49 -1.30 0.39
C THR A 131 -3.35 -2.56 0.37
N LEU A 132 -2.77 -3.69 -0.05
CA LEU A 132 -3.45 -4.96 -0.14
C LEU A 132 -3.88 -5.48 1.24
N THR A 133 -2.99 -5.47 2.23
CA THR A 133 -3.31 -5.91 3.59
C THR A 133 -4.43 -5.06 4.21
N CYS A 134 -4.40 -3.74 4.00
CA CYS A 134 -5.47 -2.84 4.43
C CYS A 134 -6.83 -3.16 3.78
N PHE A 135 -6.85 -3.70 2.55
CA PHE A 135 -8.09 -4.09 1.88
C PHE A 135 -8.53 -5.53 2.19
N LEU A 136 -7.60 -6.44 2.50
CA LEU A 136 -7.91 -7.85 2.80
C LEU A 136 -8.28 -8.09 4.27
N ASP A 137 -7.72 -7.33 5.21
CA ASP A 137 -7.96 -7.53 6.64
C ASP A 137 -9.34 -7.04 7.09
N VAL A 138 -10.05 -6.27 6.25
CA VAL A 138 -11.46 -5.90 6.47
C VAL A 138 -12.30 -7.16 6.32
N PRO A 139 -12.74 -7.80 7.41
CA PRO A 139 -13.28 -9.15 7.36
C PRO A 139 -14.64 -9.11 6.71
N THR A 140 -14.79 -9.63 5.48
CA THR A 140 -15.93 -10.41 4.93
C THR A 140 -17.35 -10.15 5.49
N ARG A 141 -17.66 -8.92 5.88
CA ARG A 141 -18.91 -8.55 6.56
C ARG A 141 -19.53 -7.39 5.81
N LYS A 142 -20.18 -7.74 4.70
CA LYS A 142 -21.38 -7.07 4.14
C LYS A 142 -21.33 -5.56 3.85
N ILE A 143 -20.18 -4.88 3.88
CA ILE A 143 -20.17 -3.41 3.77
C ILE A 143 -19.24 -2.95 2.65
N LYS A 144 -19.85 -2.66 1.49
CA LYS A 144 -19.74 -1.41 0.72
C LYS A 144 -18.37 -0.72 0.54
N TYR A 145 -17.27 -1.44 0.45
CA TYR A 145 -16.01 -0.87 -0.07
C TYR A 145 -15.56 -1.34 -1.47
N PRO A 146 -16.43 -1.87 -2.38
CA PRO A 146 -16.00 -2.16 -3.75
C PRO A 146 -15.54 -0.89 -4.47
N LEU A 147 -16.02 0.28 -4.04
CA LEU A 147 -15.66 1.57 -4.61
C LEU A 147 -14.15 1.85 -4.51
N TYR A 148 -13.52 1.60 -3.35
CA TYR A 148 -12.10 1.90 -3.13
C TYR A 148 -11.20 0.95 -3.92
N ILE A 149 -11.54 -0.34 -3.97
CA ILE A 149 -10.81 -1.33 -4.76
C ILE A 149 -10.98 -1.03 -6.26
N ASN A 150 -12.18 -0.64 -6.71
CA ASN A 150 -12.43 -0.24 -8.09
C ASN A 150 -11.66 1.02 -8.48
N TYR A 151 -11.69 2.07 -7.67
CA TYR A 151 -10.89 3.26 -7.95
C TYR A 151 -9.40 2.96 -7.97
N THR A 152 -8.93 2.06 -7.11
CA THR A 152 -7.54 1.61 -7.11
C THR A 152 -7.20 0.90 -8.42
N SER A 153 -8.04 -0.04 -8.86
CA SER A 153 -7.89 -0.76 -10.13
C SER A 153 -7.88 0.21 -11.31
N TYR A 154 -8.91 1.06 -11.45
CA TYR A 154 -8.98 2.04 -12.53
C TYR A 154 -7.82 3.04 -12.49
N GLY A 155 -7.34 3.43 -11.32
CA GLY A 155 -6.16 4.27 -11.17
C GLY A 155 -4.92 3.62 -11.77
N PHE A 156 -4.69 2.33 -11.54
CA PHE A 156 -3.60 1.59 -12.20
C PHE A 156 -3.76 1.51 -13.72
N ALA A 157 -4.99 1.31 -14.22
CA ALA A 157 -5.26 1.34 -15.65
C ALA A 157 -4.91 2.70 -16.27
N VAL A 158 -5.33 3.80 -15.63
CA VAL A 158 -5.02 5.17 -16.06
C VAL A 158 -3.51 5.43 -16.04
N CYS A 159 -2.81 5.05 -14.96
CA CYS A 159 -1.35 5.19 -14.90
C CYS A 159 -0.65 4.42 -16.02
N ASN A 160 -1.14 3.21 -16.34
CA ASN A 160 -0.57 2.40 -17.40
C ASN A 160 -0.81 3.02 -18.79
N LEU A 161 -2.00 3.59 -19.02
CA LEU A 161 -2.29 4.35 -20.24
C LEU A 161 -1.38 5.58 -20.38
N ILE A 162 -1.15 6.32 -19.30
CA ILE A 162 -0.20 7.45 -19.29
C ILE A 162 1.19 6.97 -19.70
N PHE A 163 1.65 5.81 -19.21
CA PHE A 163 2.92 5.25 -19.63
C PHE A 163 2.98 4.85 -21.10
N ILE A 164 1.92 4.26 -21.63
CA ILE A 164 1.82 3.98 -23.07
C ILE A 164 1.98 5.27 -23.87
N PHE A 165 1.34 6.37 -23.47
CA PHE A 165 1.54 7.68 -24.11
C PHE A 165 2.98 8.17 -24.03
N PHE A 166 3.65 8.03 -22.87
CA PHE A 166 5.06 8.41 -22.73
C PHE A 166 5.99 7.57 -23.62
N LEU A 167 5.72 6.27 -23.75
CA LEU A 167 6.50 5.39 -24.62
C LEU A 167 6.29 5.70 -26.11
N ILE A 168 5.05 5.99 -26.51
CA ILE A 168 4.73 6.47 -27.86
C ILE A 168 5.51 7.75 -28.15
N TYR A 169 5.48 8.72 -27.23
CA TYR A 169 6.25 9.96 -27.35
C TYR A 169 7.76 9.68 -27.50
N LYS A 170 8.32 8.86 -26.60
CA LYS A 170 9.74 8.51 -26.56
C LYS A 170 10.23 7.88 -27.87
N TYR A 171 9.49 6.90 -28.39
CA TYR A 171 9.93 6.08 -29.52
C TYR A 171 9.53 6.62 -30.88
N ILE A 172 8.40 7.32 -30.99
CA ILE A 172 7.91 7.85 -32.27
C ILE A 172 8.37 9.29 -32.50
N PHE A 173 8.31 10.14 -31.46
CA PHE A 173 8.45 11.59 -31.63
C PHE A 173 9.79 12.14 -31.14
N SER A 174 10.36 11.57 -30.08
CA SER A 174 11.60 12.10 -29.48
C SER A 174 12.89 11.54 -30.08
N SER A 175 12.83 10.45 -30.87
CA SER A 175 13.99 9.72 -31.40
C SER A 175 15.09 9.46 -30.35
N SER A 176 14.69 9.27 -29.09
CA SER A 176 15.61 9.08 -27.97
C SER A 176 16.39 7.77 -28.10
N VAL A 177 17.58 7.71 -27.50
CA VAL A 177 18.48 6.57 -27.63
C VAL A 177 17.82 5.30 -27.09
N PHE A 178 17.59 4.35 -27.99
CA PHE A 178 17.12 3.02 -27.64
C PHE A 178 18.25 2.24 -26.96
N THR A 179 18.05 1.83 -25.71
CA THR A 179 18.90 0.83 -25.06
C THR A 179 18.06 -0.36 -24.62
N ILE A 180 18.59 -1.57 -24.84
CA ILE A 180 17.89 -2.83 -24.50
C ILE A 180 17.52 -2.86 -23.01
N PHE A 181 18.39 -2.34 -22.14
CA PHE A 181 18.14 -2.30 -20.70
C PHE A 181 16.99 -1.35 -20.33
N SER A 182 16.89 -0.19 -20.99
CA SER A 182 15.76 0.74 -20.81
C SER A 182 14.44 0.07 -21.18
N LEU A 183 14.41 -0.63 -22.33
CA LEU A 183 13.22 -1.35 -22.80
C LEU A 183 12.76 -2.42 -21.80
N PHE A 184 13.68 -3.19 -21.21
CA PHE A 184 13.31 -4.19 -20.20
C PHE A 184 12.66 -3.56 -18.96
N GLY A 185 13.18 -2.43 -18.47
CA GLY A 185 12.56 -1.72 -17.36
C GLY A 185 11.20 -1.15 -17.72
N GLU A 186 11.05 -0.58 -18.91
CA GLU A 186 9.76 -0.05 -19.41
C GLU A 186 8.70 -1.15 -19.54
N LEU A 187 9.07 -2.30 -20.12
CA LEU A 187 8.19 -3.47 -20.20
C LEU A 187 7.80 -3.97 -18.81
N THR A 188 8.75 -3.99 -17.86
CA THR A 188 8.45 -4.40 -16.48
C THR A 188 7.40 -3.47 -15.86
N ILE A 189 7.51 -2.16 -16.07
CA ILE A 189 6.55 -1.18 -15.54
C ILE A 189 5.17 -1.37 -16.16
N LEU A 190 5.07 -1.58 -17.48
CA LEU A 190 3.80 -1.86 -18.14
C LEU A 190 3.14 -3.14 -17.62
N VAL A 191 3.93 -4.22 -17.47
CA VAL A 191 3.46 -5.50 -16.95
C VAL A 191 2.99 -5.36 -15.51
N LEU A 192 3.74 -4.67 -14.65
CA LEU A 192 3.32 -4.41 -13.27
C LEU A 192 1.99 -3.67 -13.21
N GLY A 193 1.84 -2.58 -13.99
CA GLY A 193 0.57 -1.84 -14.04
C GLY A 193 -0.61 -2.71 -14.47
N ALA A 194 -0.42 -3.56 -15.49
CA ALA A 194 -1.44 -4.48 -15.97
C ALA A 194 -1.79 -5.57 -14.95
N VAL A 195 -0.77 -6.17 -14.31
CA VAL A 195 -0.96 -7.18 -13.26
C VAL A 195 -1.75 -6.59 -12.09
N PHE A 196 -1.40 -5.39 -11.62
CA PHE A 196 -2.10 -4.74 -10.51
C PHE A 196 -3.54 -4.33 -10.88
N PHE A 197 -3.76 -3.83 -12.09
CA PHE A 197 -5.10 -3.57 -12.61
C PHE A 197 -5.96 -4.84 -12.56
N LEU A 198 -5.50 -5.92 -13.20
CA LEU A 198 -6.22 -7.19 -13.27
C LEU A 198 -6.42 -7.81 -11.89
N PHE A 199 -5.42 -7.73 -11.02
CA PHE A 199 -5.50 -8.26 -9.67
C PHE A 199 -6.59 -7.58 -8.83
N PHE A 200 -6.59 -6.24 -8.78
CA PHE A 200 -7.63 -5.51 -8.06
C PHE A 200 -9.01 -5.62 -8.72
N PHE A 201 -9.06 -5.69 -10.05
CA PHE A 201 -10.32 -5.90 -10.79
C PHE A 201 -10.95 -7.26 -10.45
N ASN A 202 -10.14 -8.33 -10.46
CA ASN A 202 -10.60 -9.68 -10.13
C ASN A 202 -10.98 -9.83 -8.65
N LEU A 203 -10.26 -9.16 -7.74
CA LEU A 203 -10.66 -9.10 -6.33
C LEU A 203 -12.04 -8.48 -6.16
N ASN A 204 -12.35 -7.43 -6.92
CA ASN A 204 -13.69 -6.83 -6.88
C ASN A 204 -14.78 -7.73 -7.46
N SER A 205 -14.52 -8.41 -8.59
CA SER A 205 -15.50 -9.33 -9.21
C SER A 205 -15.92 -10.42 -8.23
N LYS A 206 -14.97 -11.06 -7.56
CA LYS A 206 -15.24 -12.11 -6.56
C LYS A 206 -16.04 -11.60 -5.37
N ASN A 207 -15.79 -10.36 -4.94
CA ASN A 207 -16.52 -9.74 -3.84
C ASN A 207 -17.94 -9.28 -4.23
N SER A 208 -18.23 -9.16 -5.52
CA SER A 208 -19.56 -8.78 -6.03
C SER A 208 -20.49 -9.99 -6.19
N GLU A 209 -19.93 -11.20 -6.31
CA GLU A 209 -20.65 -12.47 -6.46
C GLU A 209 -20.93 -13.19 -5.12
N ALA A 210 -20.33 -12.73 -4.01
CA ALA A 210 -20.41 -13.33 -2.67
C ALA A 210 -21.38 -12.57 -1.74
#